data_AF-A0A8H4XS00-F1
#
_entry.id   AF-A0A8H4XS00-F1
#
_cell.length_a   1.000
_cell.length_b   1.000
_cell.length_c   1.000
_cell.angle_alpha   90.00
_cell.angle_beta   90.00
_cell.angle_gamma   90.00
#
_symmetry.space_group_name_H-M   'P 1'
#
loop_
_entity.id
_entity.type
_entity.pdbx_description
1 polymer ?
#
loop_
_entity_poly.entity_id
_entity_poly.type
_entity_poly.pdbx_seq_one_letter_code
_entity_poly.pdbx_strand_id
1 'polypeptide(L)'
;MAFEYDPTEIAPRVIEVLRSFSQHIRKSGSEEDFEKVFNAILGRVKEYISENAPITMVLPAFPWKNPNLDKVLGADPDLDLVGIPDEEAYDYGLRLRELAQEKRFSSIQFIRLMDLMGLGDGEKISKPDYLELVPAIRQRLMSSEYFDQTFNIETELETNPDTKATFDGFFSRISEDLKWGKGLDAAVVADRTAYDAEVARVVKVMIQRLIVVIFASQFILH
;
A
#
# COMPACT_ATOMS: atom_id res chain seq x y z
N MET A 1 -5.50 -25.26 -21.75
CA MET A 1 -6.96 -25.02 -21.71
C MET A 1 -7.16 -23.61 -22.26
N ALA A 2 -7.80 -23.47 -23.42
CA ALA A 2 -8.25 -22.16 -23.89
C ALA A 2 -9.60 -21.93 -23.21
N PHE A 3 -9.70 -20.91 -22.36
CA PHE A 3 -10.99 -20.50 -21.87
C PHE A 3 -11.62 -19.59 -22.93
N GLU A 4 -12.65 -20.10 -23.60
CA GLU A 4 -13.49 -19.34 -24.54
C GLU A 4 -14.45 -18.44 -23.73
N TYR A 5 -13.92 -17.37 -23.17
CA TYR A 5 -14.73 -16.33 -22.55
C TYR A 5 -14.90 -15.19 -23.54
N ASP A 6 -16.15 -14.85 -23.89
CA ASP A 6 -16.43 -13.64 -24.67
C ASP A 6 -16.06 -12.41 -23.80
N PRO A 7 -15.05 -11.59 -24.19
CA PRO A 7 -14.65 -10.44 -23.41
C PRO A 7 -15.77 -9.41 -23.24
N THR A 8 -16.72 -9.36 -24.17
CA THR A 8 -17.87 -8.44 -24.11
C THR A 8 -18.91 -8.89 -23.08
N GLU A 9 -19.01 -10.19 -22.80
CA GLU A 9 -19.92 -10.76 -21.81
C GLU A 9 -19.29 -10.82 -20.41
N ILE A 10 -18.03 -11.27 -20.32
CA ILE A 10 -17.40 -11.59 -19.04
C ILE A 10 -16.80 -10.36 -18.36
N ALA A 11 -16.25 -9.40 -19.11
CA ALA A 11 -15.64 -8.21 -18.50
C ALA A 11 -16.64 -7.42 -17.63
N PRO A 12 -17.89 -7.15 -18.07
CA PRO A 12 -18.88 -6.48 -17.21
C PRO A 12 -19.16 -7.22 -15.89
N ARG A 13 -19.16 -8.56 -15.91
CA ARG A 13 -19.38 -9.39 -14.71
C ARG A 13 -18.21 -9.29 -13.73
N VAL A 14 -16.97 -9.22 -14.24
CA VAL A 14 -15.79 -8.96 -13.41
C VAL A 14 -15.90 -7.59 -12.74
N ILE A 15 -16.29 -6.56 -13.50
CA ILE A 15 -16.51 -5.21 -12.96
C ILE A 15 -17.57 -5.21 -11.86
N GLU A 16 -18.67 -5.96 -12.02
CA GLU A 16 -19.71 -6.08 -11.00
C GLU A 16 -19.17 -6.69 -9.69
N VAL A 17 -18.33 -7.71 -9.78
CA VAL A 17 -17.66 -8.30 -8.62
C VAL A 17 -16.76 -7.27 -7.94
N LEU A 18 -15.90 -6.56 -8.68
CA LEU A 18 -15.02 -5.53 -8.11
C LEU A 18 -15.81 -4.39 -7.46
N ARG A 19 -16.93 -3.99 -8.09
CA ARG A 19 -17.85 -2.99 -7.56
C ARG A 19 -18.46 -3.43 -6.22
N SER A 20 -18.77 -4.71 -6.04
CA SER A 20 -19.35 -5.22 -4.80
C SER A 20 -18.45 -5.02 -3.56
N PHE A 21 -17.12 -5.02 -3.74
CA PHE A 21 -16.15 -4.79 -2.67
C PHE A 21 -15.83 -3.29 -2.43
N SER A 22 -16.35 -2.39 -3.27
CA SER A 22 -16.06 -0.94 -3.19
C SER A 22 -17.09 -0.14 -2.38
N GLN A 23 -18.05 -0.81 -1.74
CA GLN A 23 -19.25 -0.19 -1.17
C GLN A 23 -19.00 0.68 0.09
N HIS A 24 -17.84 0.58 0.73
CA HIS A 24 -17.52 1.34 1.94
C HIS A 24 -17.12 2.82 1.71
N ILE A 25 -17.02 3.28 0.45
CA ILE A 25 -16.50 4.62 0.10
C ILE A 25 -17.60 5.56 -0.42
N ARG A 26 -18.88 5.18 -0.35
CA ARG A 26 -19.98 6.05 -0.81
C ARG A 26 -20.16 7.26 0.09
N LYS A 27 -19.46 8.35 -0.21
CA LYS A 27 -19.92 9.71 0.11
C LYS A 27 -20.97 10.09 -0.92
N SER A 28 -22.06 10.73 -0.48
CA SER A 28 -23.08 11.27 -1.40
C SER A 28 -22.41 12.28 -2.35
N GLY A 29 -22.46 12.03 -3.66
CA GLY A 29 -21.91 12.92 -4.70
C GLY A 29 -20.69 12.39 -5.47
N SER A 30 -20.10 11.24 -5.09
CA SER A 30 -18.93 10.67 -5.79
C SER A 30 -19.29 9.65 -6.89
N GLU A 31 -20.57 9.40 -7.15
CA GLU A 31 -21.04 8.31 -8.03
C GLU A 31 -20.53 8.42 -9.48
N GLU A 32 -20.39 9.65 -9.98
CA GLU A 32 -19.94 9.92 -11.35
C GLU A 32 -18.44 9.59 -11.56
N ASP A 33 -17.62 9.78 -10.53
CA ASP A 33 -16.19 9.46 -10.59
C ASP A 33 -15.92 7.95 -10.40
N PHE A 34 -16.77 7.26 -9.64
CA PHE A 34 -16.71 5.80 -9.52
C PHE A 34 -16.98 5.11 -10.87
N GLU A 35 -17.97 5.55 -11.63
CA GLU A 35 -18.24 4.97 -12.94
C GLU A 35 -17.11 5.25 -13.94
N LYS A 36 -16.45 6.42 -13.86
CA LYS A 36 -15.25 6.69 -14.68
C LYS A 36 -14.11 5.69 -14.38
N VAL A 37 -13.86 5.38 -13.11
CA VAL A 37 -12.85 4.39 -12.71
C VAL A 37 -13.17 3.01 -13.28
N PHE A 38 -14.41 2.54 -13.11
CA PHE A 38 -14.81 1.22 -13.60
C PHE A 38 -14.82 1.14 -15.14
N ASN A 39 -15.18 2.23 -15.82
CA ASN A 39 -15.08 2.33 -17.28
C ASN A 39 -13.63 2.30 -17.76
N ALA A 40 -12.71 2.96 -17.04
CA ALA A 40 -11.29 2.97 -17.38
C ALA A 40 -10.66 1.58 -17.26
N ILE A 41 -11.03 0.78 -16.26
CA ILE A 41 -10.49 -0.57 -16.09
C ILE A 41 -11.18 -1.62 -16.97
N LEU A 42 -12.41 -1.36 -17.45
CA LEU A 42 -13.15 -2.30 -18.29
C LEU A 42 -12.39 -2.67 -19.57
N GLY A 43 -11.73 -1.70 -20.21
CA GLY A 43 -10.91 -1.94 -21.40
C GLY A 43 -9.76 -2.90 -21.11
N ARG A 44 -9.02 -2.65 -20.04
CA ARG A 44 -7.90 -3.50 -19.61
C ARG A 44 -8.34 -4.91 -19.21
N VAL A 45 -9.50 -5.05 -18.57
CA VAL A 45 -10.08 -6.37 -18.26
C VAL A 45 -10.43 -7.13 -19.54
N LYS A 46 -10.98 -6.44 -20.56
CA LYS A 46 -11.26 -7.07 -21.86
C LYS A 46 -9.98 -7.56 -22.54
N GLU A 47 -8.90 -6.78 -22.48
CA GLU A 47 -7.59 -7.18 -23.01
C GLU A 47 -7.11 -8.48 -22.36
N TYR A 48 -7.05 -8.55 -21.02
CA TYR A 48 -6.67 -9.77 -20.30
C TYR A 48 -7.53 -10.98 -20.70
N ILE A 49 -8.85 -10.82 -20.81
CA ILE A 49 -9.75 -11.92 -21.20
C ILE A 49 -9.49 -12.33 -22.66
N SER A 50 -9.30 -11.37 -23.57
CA SER A 50 -9.05 -11.64 -24.99
C SER A 50 -7.72 -12.36 -25.24
N GLU A 51 -6.72 -12.10 -24.39
CA GLU A 51 -5.41 -12.75 -24.42
C GLU A 51 -5.41 -14.09 -23.68
N ASN A 52 -6.54 -14.49 -23.07
CA ASN A 52 -6.62 -15.64 -22.17
C ASN A 52 -5.58 -15.57 -21.04
N ALA A 53 -5.33 -14.34 -20.56
CA ALA A 53 -4.37 -14.02 -19.52
C ALA A 53 -5.07 -13.84 -18.16
N PRO A 54 -4.45 -14.23 -17.04
CA PRO A 54 -4.96 -13.94 -15.71
C PRO A 54 -5.09 -12.42 -15.48
N ILE A 55 -6.25 -11.99 -14.99
CA ILE A 55 -6.44 -10.60 -14.55
C ILE A 55 -5.59 -10.40 -13.30
N THR A 56 -4.48 -9.68 -13.46
CA THR A 56 -3.53 -9.43 -12.39
C THR A 56 -3.82 -8.08 -11.74
N MET A 57 -3.98 -8.08 -10.42
CA MET A 57 -4.21 -6.87 -9.63
C MET A 57 -3.08 -6.69 -8.64
N VAL A 58 -2.65 -5.44 -8.46
CA VAL A 58 -1.66 -5.07 -7.44
C VAL A 58 -2.41 -4.40 -6.31
N LEU A 59 -2.28 -4.98 -5.12
CA LEU A 59 -2.76 -4.35 -3.90
C LEU A 59 -1.54 -3.90 -3.08
N PRO A 60 -1.22 -2.59 -3.03
CA PRO A 60 -0.24 -2.09 -2.08
C PRO A 60 -0.83 -2.24 -0.66
N ALA A 61 -0.53 -3.37 -0.02
CA ALA A 61 -0.92 -3.64 1.35
C ALA A 61 0.23 -3.24 2.27
N PHE A 62 0.05 -2.16 3.03
CA PHE A 62 1.00 -1.79 4.07
C PHE A 62 0.94 -2.79 5.22
N PRO A 63 2.09 -3.25 5.73
CA PRO A 63 2.11 -3.97 6.99
C PRO A 63 2.00 -2.92 8.10
N TRP A 64 0.80 -2.40 8.36
CA TRP A 64 0.55 -1.66 9.59
C TRP A 64 0.22 -2.67 10.68
N LYS A 65 1.22 -3.09 11.45
CA LYS A 65 0.95 -3.53 12.83
C LYS A 65 0.68 -2.27 13.63
N ASN A 66 -0.48 -2.20 14.27
CA ASN A 66 -0.82 -1.08 15.12
C ASN A 66 0.14 -1.05 16.34
N PRO A 67 0.84 0.05 16.62
CA PRO A 67 1.72 0.14 17.80
C PRO A 67 0.91 0.06 19.11
N ASN A 68 -0.39 0.32 19.06
CA ASN A 68 -1.30 0.08 20.17
C ASN A 68 -1.47 -1.44 20.41
N LEU A 69 -0.77 -1.96 21.41
CA LEU A 69 -0.79 -3.38 21.79
C LEU A 69 -2.18 -3.87 22.21
N ASP A 70 -3.10 -3.00 22.61
CA ASP A 70 -4.49 -3.39 22.88
C ASP A 70 -5.26 -3.72 21.59
N LYS A 71 -4.73 -3.29 20.43
CA LYS A 71 -5.30 -3.52 19.10
C LYS A 71 -4.56 -4.62 18.31
N VAL A 72 -3.53 -5.28 18.88
CA VAL A 72 -2.76 -6.36 18.22
C VAL A 72 -2.45 -7.54 19.14
N LEU A 73 -2.19 -8.72 18.55
CA LEU A 73 -1.97 -9.99 19.29
C LEU A 73 -0.47 -10.35 19.47
N GLY A 74 0.48 -9.41 19.41
CA GLY A 74 1.92 -9.70 19.49
C GLY A 74 2.80 -8.52 19.88
N ALA A 75 4.06 -8.79 20.28
CA ALA A 75 4.93 -7.85 20.99
C ALA A 75 6.02 -7.15 20.15
N ASP A 76 6.27 -5.90 20.56
CA ASP A 76 7.44 -4.99 20.45
C ASP A 76 7.91 -4.39 19.10
N PRO A 77 7.53 -3.13 18.78
CA PRO A 77 8.02 -2.37 17.62
C PRO A 77 9.25 -1.43 17.88
N ASP A 78 10.30 -1.45 17.02
CA ASP A 78 11.36 -0.41 16.85
C ASP A 78 11.26 0.39 15.51
N LEU A 79 11.58 1.69 15.54
CA LEU A 79 11.17 2.70 14.53
C LEU A 79 12.02 2.85 13.25
N ASP A 80 11.31 3.03 12.11
CA ASP A 80 11.69 3.96 11.02
C ASP A 80 10.58 5.01 10.71
N LEU A 81 9.28 4.65 10.75
CA LEU A 81 8.20 5.63 10.54
C LEU A 81 6.91 5.37 11.34
N VAL A 82 6.59 4.08 11.56
CA VAL A 82 5.38 3.61 12.26
C VAL A 82 5.73 2.72 13.45
N GLY A 83 7.02 2.66 13.80
CA GLY A 83 7.52 1.78 14.83
C GLY A 83 7.88 0.37 14.41
N ILE A 84 7.73 -0.04 13.15
CA ILE A 84 7.96 -1.46 12.80
C ILE A 84 9.40 -1.66 12.30
N PRO A 85 10.21 -2.52 12.95
CA PRO A 85 11.55 -2.87 12.51
C PRO A 85 11.50 -3.59 11.16
N ASP A 86 12.56 -3.46 10.37
CA ASP A 86 12.69 -4.18 9.10
C ASP A 86 12.65 -5.71 9.31
N GLU A 87 13.19 -6.18 10.43
CA GLU A 87 13.14 -7.57 10.85
C GLU A 87 11.70 -8.06 11.06
N GLU A 88 10.87 -7.28 11.75
CA GLU A 88 9.46 -7.63 11.92
C GLU A 88 8.67 -7.53 10.62
N ALA A 89 8.98 -6.55 9.77
CA ALA A 89 8.35 -6.41 8.47
C ALA A 89 8.65 -7.65 7.59
N TYR A 90 9.88 -8.17 7.65
CA TYR A 90 10.26 -9.43 7.03
C TYR A 90 9.45 -10.60 7.58
N ASP A 91 9.43 -10.79 8.90
CA ASP A 91 8.77 -11.92 9.55
C ASP A 91 7.25 -11.89 9.31
N TYR A 92 6.64 -10.71 9.35
CA TYR A 92 5.24 -10.52 9.01
C TYR A 92 4.94 -10.89 7.55
N GLY A 93 5.78 -10.42 6.62
CA GLY A 93 5.67 -10.78 5.20
C GLY A 93 5.83 -12.27 4.94
N LEU A 94 6.67 -12.96 5.71
CA LEU A 94 6.81 -14.41 5.67
C LEU A 94 5.55 -15.10 6.19
N ARG A 95 5.02 -14.68 7.35
CA ARG A 95 3.82 -15.26 7.94
C ARG A 95 2.59 -15.14 7.04
N LEU A 96 2.42 -14.02 6.34
CA LEU A 96 1.33 -13.86 5.38
C LEU A 96 1.41 -14.88 4.22
N ARG A 97 2.62 -15.19 3.76
CA ARG A 97 2.85 -16.20 2.70
C ARG A 97 2.54 -17.60 3.19
N GLU A 98 3.01 -17.95 4.40
CA GLU A 98 2.66 -19.22 5.04
C GLU A 98 1.14 -19.35 5.20
N LEU A 99 0.47 -18.30 5.65
CA LEU A 99 -0.98 -18.29 5.80
C LEU A 99 -1.70 -18.50 4.46
N ALA A 100 -1.23 -17.87 3.38
CA ALA A 100 -1.78 -18.09 2.04
C ALA A 100 -1.63 -19.54 1.59
N GLN A 101 -0.49 -20.19 1.90
CA GLN A 101 -0.28 -21.62 1.63
C GLN A 101 -1.20 -22.51 2.49
N GLU A 102 -1.25 -22.26 3.80
CA GLU A 102 -2.12 -22.96 4.76
C GLU A 102 -3.60 -22.92 4.33
N LYS A 103 -4.05 -21.76 3.85
CA LYS A 103 -5.43 -21.53 3.40
C LYS A 103 -5.67 -21.89 1.94
N ARG A 104 -4.63 -22.34 1.21
CA ARG A 104 -4.67 -22.70 -0.21
C ARG A 104 -5.15 -21.55 -1.12
N PHE A 105 -4.73 -20.32 -0.83
CA PHE A 105 -5.00 -19.16 -1.68
C PHE A 105 -4.06 -19.15 -2.88
N SER A 106 -4.39 -19.94 -3.91
CA SER A 106 -3.57 -20.11 -5.12
C SER A 106 -3.56 -18.92 -6.07
N SER A 107 -4.47 -17.96 -5.89
CA SER A 107 -4.60 -16.76 -6.73
C SER A 107 -3.95 -15.51 -6.13
N ILE A 108 -3.28 -15.64 -4.98
CA ILE A 108 -2.58 -14.54 -4.31
C ILE A 108 -1.09 -14.74 -4.49
N GLN A 109 -0.43 -13.74 -5.05
CA GLN A 109 1.02 -13.68 -5.18
C GLN A 109 1.54 -12.47 -4.38
N PHE A 110 2.75 -12.59 -3.83
CA PHE A 110 3.34 -11.56 -3.01
C PHE A 110 4.62 -11.03 -3.66
N ILE A 111 4.64 -9.75 -3.97
CA ILE A 111 5.80 -9.07 -4.55
C ILE A 111 6.44 -8.20 -3.46
N ARG A 112 7.76 -8.31 -3.26
CA ARG A 112 8.51 -7.41 -2.38
C ARG A 112 9.01 -6.20 -3.18
N LEU A 113 9.30 -5.09 -2.50
CA LEU A 113 9.85 -3.90 -3.13
C LEU A 113 11.20 -4.17 -3.84
N MET A 114 12.03 -5.07 -3.30
CA MET A 114 13.27 -5.50 -3.95
C MET A 114 13.04 -6.27 -5.26
N ASP A 115 11.97 -7.06 -5.34
CA ASP A 115 11.63 -7.81 -6.56
C ASP A 115 11.20 -6.84 -7.66
N LEU A 116 10.48 -5.78 -7.31
CA LEU A 116 10.13 -4.69 -8.22
C LEU A 116 11.38 -4.03 -8.83
N MET A 117 12.48 -3.93 -8.09
CA MET A 117 13.72 -3.32 -8.59
C MET A 117 14.66 -4.31 -9.27
N GLY A 118 14.27 -5.57 -9.46
CA GLY A 118 15.14 -6.63 -10.00
C GLY A 118 16.34 -6.94 -9.11
N LEU A 119 16.27 -6.55 -7.83
CA LEU A 119 17.33 -6.74 -6.84
C LEU A 119 17.05 -7.92 -5.89
N GLY A 120 15.82 -8.43 -5.92
CA GLY A 120 15.42 -9.65 -5.21
C GLY A 120 15.55 -10.90 -6.08
N ASP A 121 15.64 -12.06 -5.44
CA ASP A 121 15.54 -13.37 -6.06
C ASP A 121 14.09 -13.93 -5.99
N GLY A 122 13.11 -13.04 -5.82
CA GLY A 122 11.73 -13.36 -5.55
C GLY A 122 11.48 -13.72 -4.09
N GLU A 123 10.96 -14.91 -3.86
CA GLU A 123 10.52 -15.33 -2.53
C GLU A 123 11.64 -15.93 -1.65
N LYS A 124 12.89 -15.96 -2.13
CA LYS A 124 13.97 -16.78 -1.55
C LYS A 124 14.99 -16.00 -0.74
N ILE A 125 14.95 -14.67 -0.79
CA ILE A 125 15.91 -13.81 -0.12
C ILE A 125 15.94 -14.09 1.39
N SER A 126 17.15 -14.27 1.92
CA SER A 126 17.35 -14.50 3.33
C SER A 126 17.05 -13.25 4.15
N LYS A 127 16.75 -13.43 5.44
CA LYS A 127 16.50 -12.30 6.35
C LYS A 127 17.72 -11.35 6.46
N PRO A 128 18.97 -11.84 6.61
CA PRO A 128 20.14 -10.96 6.58
C PRO A 128 20.26 -10.13 5.29
N ASP A 129 20.14 -10.77 4.12
CA ASP A 129 20.26 -10.08 2.84
C ASP A 129 19.14 -9.05 2.66
N TYR A 130 17.92 -9.38 3.11
CA TYR A 130 16.80 -8.44 3.13
C TYR A 130 17.15 -7.19 3.95
N LEU A 131 17.63 -7.36 5.18
CA LEU A 131 17.96 -6.26 6.08
C LEU A 131 19.09 -5.38 5.52
N GLU A 132 20.07 -5.99 4.85
CA GLU A 132 21.15 -5.26 4.19
C GLU A 132 20.66 -4.42 3.00
N LEU A 133 19.74 -4.96 2.20
CA LEU A 133 19.26 -4.29 0.99
C LEU A 133 18.20 -3.21 1.25
N VAL A 134 17.34 -3.38 2.26
CA VAL A 134 16.18 -2.48 2.50
C VAL A 134 16.55 -0.99 2.52
N PRO A 135 17.63 -0.53 3.18
CA PRO A 135 18.02 0.88 3.15
C PRO A 135 18.32 1.39 1.72
N ALA A 136 19.06 0.62 0.92
CA ALA A 136 19.40 0.98 -0.46
C ALA A 136 18.15 0.99 -1.36
N ILE A 137 17.25 0.01 -1.17
CA ILE A 137 15.94 -0.08 -1.82
C ILE A 137 15.10 1.16 -1.52
N ARG A 138 15.00 1.59 -0.26
CA ARG A 138 14.27 2.81 0.13
C ARG A 138 14.85 4.06 -0.52
N GLN A 139 16.17 4.19 -0.54
CA GLN A 139 16.84 5.33 -1.19
C GLN A 139 16.59 5.34 -2.69
N ARG A 140 16.69 4.18 -3.35
CA ARG A 140 16.47 4.06 -4.80
C ARG A 140 15.03 4.37 -5.19
N LEU A 141 14.04 3.91 -4.42
CA LEU A 141 12.63 4.27 -4.63
C LEU A 141 12.39 5.79 -4.57
N MET A 142 13.15 6.51 -3.75
CA MET A 142 13.08 7.96 -3.64
C MET A 142 13.92 8.70 -4.69
N SER A 143 14.61 7.98 -5.58
CA SER A 143 15.39 8.59 -6.66
C SER A 143 14.51 9.00 -7.84
N SER A 144 15.07 9.82 -8.74
CA SER A 144 14.39 10.24 -9.97
C SER A 144 14.04 9.10 -10.93
N GLU A 145 14.54 7.89 -10.70
CA GLU A 145 14.20 6.68 -11.47
C GLU A 145 12.75 6.23 -11.21
N TYR A 146 12.24 6.41 -9.99
CA TYR A 146 10.93 5.89 -9.56
C TYR A 146 10.01 6.96 -8.96
N PHE A 147 10.54 8.14 -8.65
CA PHE A 147 9.79 9.21 -8.01
C PHE A 147 10.07 10.58 -8.62
N ASP A 148 9.01 11.32 -8.91
CA ASP A 148 9.10 12.70 -9.35
C ASP A 148 9.68 13.58 -8.24
N GLN A 149 10.91 14.06 -8.45
CA GLN A 149 11.62 14.90 -7.50
C GLN A 149 10.99 16.29 -7.33
N THR A 150 10.08 16.68 -8.23
CA THR A 150 9.33 17.94 -8.14
C THR A 150 8.04 17.80 -7.32
N PHE A 151 7.66 16.57 -6.93
CA PHE A 151 6.47 16.32 -6.12
C PHE A 151 6.60 16.98 -4.74
N ASN A 152 5.58 17.75 -4.38
CA ASN A 152 5.48 18.41 -3.08
C ASN A 152 4.16 18.02 -2.40
N ILE A 153 4.26 17.33 -1.25
CA ILE A 153 3.09 16.85 -0.52
C ILE A 153 2.21 17.99 0.01
N GLU A 154 2.76 19.17 0.33
CA GLU A 154 1.96 20.31 0.78
C GLU A 154 1.10 20.83 -0.37
N THR A 155 1.71 21.05 -1.54
CA THR A 155 0.99 21.49 -2.74
C THR A 155 -0.07 20.46 -3.15
N GLU A 156 0.25 19.17 -3.08
CA GLU A 156 -0.70 18.09 -3.36
C GLU A 156 -1.89 18.11 -2.38
N LEU A 157 -1.65 18.30 -1.08
CA LEU A 157 -2.71 18.36 -0.07
C LEU A 157 -3.60 19.62 -0.22
N GLU A 158 -3.07 20.71 -0.78
CA GLU A 158 -3.82 21.91 -1.09
C GLU A 158 -4.68 21.78 -2.35
N THR A 159 -4.18 21.07 -3.36
CA THR A 159 -4.76 21.06 -4.71
C THR A 159 -5.60 19.82 -5.01
N ASN A 160 -5.35 18.69 -4.33
CA ASN A 160 -6.04 17.43 -4.55
C ASN A 160 -6.96 17.04 -3.38
N PRO A 161 -8.29 17.10 -3.54
CA PRO A 161 -9.24 16.80 -2.47
C PRO A 161 -9.22 15.32 -2.04
N ASP A 162 -8.87 14.39 -2.93
CA ASP A 162 -8.81 12.96 -2.61
C ASP A 162 -7.56 12.63 -1.78
N THR A 163 -6.42 13.24 -2.12
CA THR A 163 -5.20 13.13 -1.31
C THR A 163 -5.44 13.75 0.06
N LYS A 164 -6.14 14.90 0.13
CA LYS A 164 -6.52 15.52 1.40
C LYS A 164 -7.45 14.63 2.24
N ALA A 165 -8.45 14.01 1.64
CA ALA A 165 -9.34 13.09 2.34
C ALA A 165 -8.59 11.86 2.88
N THR A 166 -7.61 11.37 2.12
CA THR A 166 -6.70 10.28 2.54
C THR A 166 -5.84 10.71 3.74
N PHE A 167 -5.29 11.92 3.68
CA PHE A 167 -4.56 12.51 4.81
C PHE A 167 -5.42 12.61 6.06
N ASP A 168 -6.64 13.13 5.96
CA ASP A 168 -7.53 13.28 7.12
C ASP A 168 -7.90 11.92 7.74
N GLY A 169 -8.13 10.92 6.89
CA GLY A 169 -8.40 9.55 7.33
C GLY A 169 -7.21 8.91 8.05
N PHE A 170 -5.99 9.08 7.53
CA PHE A 170 -4.80 8.59 8.21
C PHE A 170 -4.48 9.39 9.47
N PHE A 171 -4.57 10.72 9.42
CA PHE A 171 -4.34 11.60 10.57
C PHE A 171 -5.22 11.18 11.75
N SER A 172 -6.52 10.99 11.51
CA SER A 172 -7.46 10.53 12.54
C SER A 172 -7.00 9.21 13.18
N ARG A 173 -6.73 8.18 12.37
CA ARG A 173 -6.31 6.86 12.88
C ARG A 173 -4.97 6.89 13.60
N ILE A 174 -3.99 7.59 13.02
CA ILE A 174 -2.63 7.66 13.56
C ILE A 174 -2.59 8.51 14.82
N SER A 175 -3.40 9.56 14.91
CA SER A 175 -3.50 10.37 16.13
C SER A 175 -3.93 9.56 17.36
N GLU A 176 -4.74 8.51 17.18
CA GLU A 176 -5.14 7.61 18.27
C GLU A 176 -3.99 6.72 18.75
N ASP A 177 -3.12 6.32 17.83
CA ASP A 177 -2.21 5.20 18.02
C ASP A 177 -0.73 5.62 18.17
N LEU A 178 -0.33 6.77 17.63
CA LEU A 178 1.07 7.20 17.59
C LEU A 178 1.68 7.38 18.99
N LYS A 179 0.90 7.83 19.97
CA LYS A 179 1.31 7.96 21.38
C LYS A 179 1.80 6.66 22.02
N TRP A 180 1.45 5.50 21.45
CA TRP A 180 1.91 4.19 21.91
C TRP A 180 3.20 3.73 21.20
N GLY A 181 3.64 4.45 20.17
CA GLY A 181 4.91 4.17 19.51
C GLY A 181 6.09 4.44 20.45
N LYS A 182 7.06 3.53 20.45
CA LYS A 182 8.35 3.76 21.14
C LYS A 182 9.08 4.93 20.47
N GLY A 183 10.01 5.60 21.15
CA GLY A 183 10.82 6.65 20.55
C GLY A 183 10.15 8.01 20.29
N LEU A 184 8.87 8.21 20.59
CA LEU A 184 8.30 9.56 20.70
C LEU A 184 8.79 10.23 21.99
N ASP A 185 9.21 11.49 21.87
CA ASP A 185 9.57 12.31 23.02
C ASP A 185 8.34 12.51 23.92
N ALA A 186 8.49 12.22 25.22
CA ALA A 186 7.45 12.42 26.21
C ALA A 186 6.95 13.88 26.26
N ALA A 187 7.82 14.85 25.95
CA ALA A 187 7.45 16.26 25.82
C ALA A 187 6.52 16.50 24.62
N VAL A 188 6.74 15.81 23.50
CA VAL A 188 5.87 15.89 22.31
C VAL A 188 4.51 15.25 22.61
N VAL A 189 4.47 14.13 23.33
CA VAL A 189 3.20 13.47 23.70
C VAL A 189 2.39 14.31 24.69
N ALA A 190 3.05 15.08 25.57
CA ALA A 190 2.39 15.94 26.55
C ALA A 190 1.82 17.24 25.95
N ASP A 191 2.35 17.71 24.83
CA ASP A 191 1.90 18.93 24.14
C ASP A 191 1.02 18.59 22.93
N ARG A 192 -0.24 19.04 22.95
CA ARG A 192 -1.20 18.69 21.90
C ARG A 192 -0.80 19.21 20.52
N THR A 193 -0.25 20.43 20.46
CA THR A 193 0.13 21.05 19.19
C THR A 193 1.37 20.38 18.61
N ALA A 194 2.36 20.07 19.45
CA ALA A 194 3.55 19.33 19.05
C ALA A 194 3.20 17.91 18.59
N TYR A 195 2.29 17.22 19.30
CA TYR A 195 1.82 15.90 18.93
C TYR A 195 1.08 15.91 17.58
N ASP A 196 0.12 16.83 17.39
CA ASP A 196 -0.62 16.94 16.13
C ASP A 196 0.32 17.29 14.96
N ALA A 197 1.36 18.10 15.19
CA ALA A 197 2.40 18.38 14.18
C ALA A 197 3.23 17.13 13.83
N GLU A 198 3.58 16.31 14.82
CA GLU A 198 4.32 15.06 14.60
C GLU A 198 3.47 14.02 13.88
N VAL A 199 2.19 13.88 14.24
CA VAL A 199 1.21 13.04 13.51
C VAL A 199 1.13 13.50 12.06
N ALA A 200 0.98 14.81 11.81
CA ALA A 200 0.93 15.34 10.45
C ALA A 200 2.20 15.01 9.65
N ARG A 201 3.38 15.14 10.28
CA ARG A 201 4.66 14.80 9.67
C ARG A 201 4.71 13.32 9.26
N VAL A 202 4.34 12.41 10.17
CA VAL A 202 4.32 10.96 9.90
C VAL A 202 3.35 10.62 8.76
N VAL A 203 2.13 11.17 8.80
CA VAL A 203 1.11 10.93 7.76
C VAL A 203 1.60 11.40 6.39
N LYS A 204 2.22 12.58 6.31
CA LYS A 204 2.78 13.12 5.05
C LYS A 204 3.81 12.17 4.45
N VAL A 205 4.76 11.69 5.25
CA VAL A 205 5.78 10.74 4.79
C VAL A 205 5.15 9.42 4.36
N MET A 206 4.11 8.93 5.06
CA MET A 206 3.40 7.72 4.64
C MET A 206 2.72 7.86 3.29
N ILE A 207 2.01 8.97 3.06
CA ILE A 207 1.35 9.24 1.78
C ILE A 207 2.40 9.35 0.67
N GLN A 208 3.50 10.07 0.92
CA GLN A 208 4.59 10.16 -0.04
C GLN A 208 5.18 8.78 -0.37
N ARG A 209 5.44 7.94 0.64
CA ARG A 209 5.90 6.55 0.44
C ARG A 209 4.87 5.71 -0.34
N LEU A 210 3.57 5.88 -0.09
CA LEU A 210 2.51 5.20 -0.86
C LEU A 210 2.54 5.59 -2.32
N ILE A 211 2.60 6.89 -2.60
CA ILE A 211 2.63 7.44 -3.95
C ILE A 211 3.83 6.88 -4.72
N VAL A 212 5.02 6.87 -4.10
CA VAL A 212 6.25 6.29 -4.67
C VAL A 212 6.04 4.82 -5.08
N VAL A 213 5.45 4.00 -4.21
CA VAL A 213 5.21 2.57 -4.49
C VAL A 213 4.21 2.38 -5.62
N ILE A 214 3.16 3.20 -5.66
CA ILE A 214 2.17 3.17 -6.76
C ILE A 214 2.85 3.48 -8.09
N PHE A 215 3.61 4.58 -8.17
CA PHE A 215 4.34 4.95 -9.39
C PHE A 215 5.35 3.90 -9.82
N ALA A 216 6.16 3.39 -8.87
CA ALA A 216 7.12 2.33 -9.15
C ALA A 216 6.44 1.07 -9.71
N SER A 217 5.30 0.66 -9.13
CA SER A 217 4.55 -0.51 -9.62
C SER A 217 4.02 -0.35 -11.05
N GLN A 218 3.65 0.87 -11.46
CA GLN A 218 3.16 1.14 -12.82
C GLN A 218 4.27 1.06 -13.86
N PHE A 219 5.50 1.44 -13.49
CA PHE A 219 6.66 1.43 -14.39
C PHE A 219 7.21 0.03 -14.68
N ILE A 220 6.96 -0.93 -13.77
CA ILE A 220 7.63 -2.24 -13.77
C ILE A 220 6.70 -3.38 -14.23
N LEU A 221 5.38 -3.19 -14.12
CA LEU A 221 4.39 -4.22 -14.50
C LEU A 221 3.85 -4.06 -15.93
N HIS A 222 4.58 -3.30 -16.75
CA HIS A 222 4.38 -3.10 -18.18
C HIS A 222 5.68 -3.38 -18.92
#